data_AF-A0A961UYC9-F1
#
_entry.id   AF-A0A961UYC9-F1
#
_cell.length_a   1.000
_cell.length_b   1.000
_cell.length_c   1.000
_cell.angle_alpha   90.00
_cell.angle_beta   90.00
_cell.angle_gamma   90.00
#
_symmetry.space_group_name_H-M   'P 1'
#
loop_
_entity.id
_entity.type
_entity.pdbx_description
1 polymer ?
#
loop_
_entity_poly.entity_id
_entity_poly.type
_entity_poly.pdbx_seq_one_letter_code
_entity_poly.pdbx_strand_id
1 'polypeptide(L)'
;EMDEIIYELREHMAGLNCGRWDYIFSFIKTLRNKPEFLLPDRSQVVMGKAFLDAYSELLIKTCHHRGAFAMGGMAAQIPDRRNPEINEAAFAKVRADKEREAKNGHDGTWVAHPDLVPVAMEVFDKYMPAPNQLDKLREEVEVSQQDMLRVHEGTRTVQGLRDNIRVGVQYIEAWLRGRGAVPLYNLMEDAATA
;
A
#
# COMPACT_ATOMS: atom_id res chain seq x y z
N GLU A 1 -6.26 8.91 -14.69
CA GLU A 1 -5.33 8.75 -15.83
C GLU A 1 -4.67 7.37 -15.88
N MET A 2 -5.11 6.36 -15.10
CA MET A 2 -4.47 5.03 -15.15
C MET A 2 -4.55 4.41 -16.55
N ASP A 3 -5.70 4.56 -17.21
CA ASP A 3 -5.97 4.01 -18.53
C ASP A 3 -5.12 4.68 -19.62
N GLU A 4 -5.02 6.01 -19.57
CA GLU A 4 -4.19 6.79 -20.48
C GLU A 4 -2.69 6.53 -20.26
N ILE A 5 -2.24 6.41 -19.00
CA ILE A 5 -0.86 6.01 -18.69
C ILE A 5 -0.56 4.64 -19.30
N ILE A 6 -1.49 3.69 -19.18
CA ILE A 6 -1.33 2.37 -19.77
C ILE A 6 -1.25 2.46 -21.29
N TYR A 7 -2.13 3.24 -21.90
CA TYR A 7 -2.15 3.42 -23.33
C TYR A 7 -0.84 4.03 -23.86
N GLU A 8 -0.35 5.10 -23.25
CA GLU A 8 0.87 5.78 -23.69
C GLU A 8 2.13 4.91 -23.52
N LEU A 9 2.16 4.04 -22.49
CA LEU A 9 3.30 3.15 -22.22
C LEU A 9 3.09 1.70 -22.73
N ARG A 10 2.04 1.43 -23.50
CA ARG A 10 1.58 0.07 -23.87
C ARG A 10 2.64 -0.86 -24.48
N GLU A 11 3.67 -0.31 -25.14
CA GLU A 11 4.76 -1.10 -25.74
C GLU A 11 5.87 -1.47 -24.75
N HIS A 12 5.89 -0.88 -23.56
CA HIS A 12 7.01 -0.96 -22.61
C HIS A 12 6.60 -1.25 -21.17
N MET A 13 5.30 -1.28 -20.85
CA MET A 13 4.84 -1.50 -19.48
C MET A 13 4.40 -2.94 -19.23
N ALA A 14 4.51 -3.37 -17.97
CA ALA A 14 4.05 -4.69 -17.53
C ALA A 14 2.83 -4.62 -16.59
N GLY A 15 2.56 -3.46 -15.99
CA GLY A 15 1.53 -3.31 -14.97
C GLY A 15 1.63 -2.00 -14.20
N LEU A 16 0.69 -1.80 -13.28
CA LEU A 16 0.71 -0.73 -12.29
C LEU A 16 0.80 -1.32 -10.87
N ASN A 17 1.19 -0.49 -9.90
CA ASN A 17 1.32 -0.90 -8.51
C ASN A 17 0.52 0.01 -7.57
N CYS A 18 -0.10 -0.60 -6.56
CA CYS A 18 -0.69 0.10 -5.43
C CYS A 18 0.36 0.47 -4.38
N GLY A 19 0.51 1.78 -4.13
CA GLY A 19 1.35 2.32 -3.05
C GLY A 19 0.51 2.99 -1.96
N ARG A 20 0.94 2.89 -0.68
CA ARG A 20 0.25 3.54 0.43
C ARG A 20 0.82 4.92 0.75
N TRP A 21 2.10 5.00 1.15
CA TRP A 21 2.66 6.24 1.70
C TRP A 21 2.80 7.36 0.66
N ASP A 22 3.40 7.07 -0.49
CA ASP A 22 3.51 8.06 -1.57
C ASP A 22 2.15 8.56 -2.05
N TYR A 23 1.15 7.67 -2.12
CA TYR A 23 -0.18 8.04 -2.58
C TYR A 23 -0.91 8.93 -1.57
N ILE A 24 -0.82 8.60 -0.26
CA ILE A 24 -1.34 9.46 0.82
C ILE A 24 -0.62 10.82 0.83
N PHE A 25 0.71 10.81 0.71
CA PHE A 25 1.51 12.04 0.62
C PHE A 25 1.08 12.91 -0.56
N SER A 26 0.93 12.30 -1.74
CA SER A 26 0.45 12.98 -2.95
C SER A 26 -0.95 13.55 -2.78
N PHE A 27 -1.87 12.80 -2.13
CA PHE A 27 -3.21 13.27 -1.80
C PHE A 27 -3.17 14.55 -0.95
N ILE A 28 -2.40 14.54 0.14
CA ILE A 28 -2.22 15.70 1.02
C ILE A 28 -1.62 16.87 0.23
N LYS A 29 -0.55 16.64 -0.54
CA LYS A 29 0.14 17.68 -1.30
C LYS A 29 -0.76 18.33 -2.36
N THR A 30 -1.53 17.51 -3.06
CA THR A 30 -2.44 17.93 -4.15
C THR A 30 -3.62 18.73 -3.59
N LEU A 31 -4.18 18.29 -2.46
CA LEU A 31 -5.39 18.87 -1.86
C LEU A 31 -5.10 19.81 -0.66
N ARG A 32 -3.84 20.17 -0.43
CA ARG A 32 -3.35 20.93 0.75
C ARG A 32 -4.13 22.20 1.12
N ASN A 33 -4.76 22.85 0.14
CA ASN A 33 -5.50 24.11 0.32
C ASN A 33 -7.00 23.90 0.59
N LYS A 34 -7.44 22.66 0.73
CA LYS A 34 -8.84 22.29 0.87
C LYS A 34 -9.08 21.61 2.23
N PRO A 35 -9.57 22.34 3.24
CA PRO A 35 -9.66 21.86 4.62
C PRO A 35 -10.58 20.65 4.82
N GLU A 36 -11.49 20.40 3.89
CA GLU A 36 -12.35 19.21 3.88
C GLU A 36 -11.58 17.90 3.62
N PHE A 37 -10.34 17.97 3.11
CA PHE A 37 -9.49 16.79 2.82
C PHE A 37 -8.42 16.50 3.89
N LEU A 38 -8.61 16.98 5.12
CA LEU A 38 -7.70 16.70 6.24
C LEU A 38 -7.80 15.23 6.69
N LEU A 39 -6.68 14.51 6.57
CA LEU A 39 -6.59 13.11 6.96
C LEU A 39 -6.41 12.93 8.49
N PRO A 40 -6.80 11.76 9.05
CA PRO A 40 -6.47 11.38 10.43
C PRO A 40 -5.00 10.95 10.56
N ASP A 41 -4.59 10.47 11.74
CA ASP A 41 -3.27 9.89 11.95
C ASP A 41 -2.98 8.84 10.85
N ARG A 42 -1.80 8.90 10.23
CA ARG A 42 -1.44 8.08 9.05
C ARG A 42 -1.58 6.57 9.27
N SER A 43 -1.43 6.11 10.52
CA SER A 43 -1.61 4.70 10.90
C SER A 43 -3.05 4.20 10.67
N GLN A 44 -4.04 5.10 10.75
CA GLN A 44 -5.47 4.86 10.55
C GLN A 44 -5.88 4.89 9.06
N VAL A 45 -5.05 5.48 8.20
CA VAL A 45 -5.30 5.61 6.75
C VAL A 45 -4.92 4.32 6.02
N VAL A 46 -5.71 3.25 6.20
CA VAL A 46 -5.43 1.88 5.70
C VAL A 46 -6.02 1.61 4.31
N MET A 47 -5.45 0.64 3.57
CA MET A 47 -5.79 0.38 2.17
C MET A 47 -7.25 -0.03 1.93
N GLY A 48 -7.83 -0.91 2.74
CA GLY A 48 -9.21 -1.42 2.54
C GLY A 48 -10.31 -0.48 3.02
N LYS A 49 -10.11 0.85 2.95
CA LYS A 49 -11.08 1.86 3.37
C LYS A 49 -11.01 3.10 2.48
N ALA A 50 -12.16 3.75 2.33
CA ALA A 50 -12.30 5.10 1.75
C ALA A 50 -11.55 5.23 0.40
N PHE A 51 -10.86 6.34 0.14
CA PHE A 51 -10.23 6.57 -1.17
C PHE A 51 -9.15 5.56 -1.56
N LEU A 52 -8.54 4.84 -0.60
CA LEU A 52 -7.53 3.83 -0.89
C LEU A 52 -8.13 2.51 -1.39
N ASP A 53 -9.37 2.21 -0.97
CA ASP A 53 -10.09 1.03 -1.41
C ASP A 53 -10.52 1.22 -2.86
N ALA A 54 -11.18 2.35 -3.13
CA ALA A 54 -11.57 2.78 -4.48
C ALA A 54 -10.36 2.82 -5.43
N TYR A 55 -9.22 3.32 -4.95
CA TYR A 55 -7.96 3.32 -5.70
C TYR A 55 -7.50 1.91 -6.08
N SER A 56 -7.47 0.98 -5.12
CA SER A 56 -7.04 -0.41 -5.36
C SER A 56 -7.98 -1.11 -6.34
N GLU A 57 -9.30 -0.98 -6.16
CA GLU A 57 -10.27 -1.62 -7.04
C GLU A 57 -10.23 -1.07 -8.46
N LEU A 58 -10.15 0.26 -8.61
CA LEU A 58 -10.04 0.89 -9.92
C LEU A 58 -8.75 0.49 -10.63
N LEU A 59 -7.62 0.44 -9.92
CA LEU A 59 -6.34 0.02 -10.49
C LEU A 59 -6.41 -1.40 -11.04
N ILE A 60 -6.98 -2.35 -10.29
CA ILE A 60 -7.15 -3.74 -10.73
C ILE A 60 -8.01 -3.79 -11.99
N LYS A 61 -9.20 -3.17 -11.95
CA LYS A 61 -10.12 -3.13 -13.09
C LYS A 61 -9.44 -2.58 -14.35
N THR A 62 -8.76 -1.43 -14.23
CA THR A 62 -8.10 -0.79 -15.37
C THR A 62 -6.96 -1.63 -15.92
N CYS A 63 -6.11 -2.20 -15.05
CA CYS A 63 -4.99 -3.03 -15.49
C CYS A 63 -5.47 -4.27 -16.24
N HIS A 64 -6.42 -5.01 -15.66
CA HIS A 64 -6.89 -6.28 -16.22
C HIS A 64 -7.66 -6.08 -17.53
N HIS A 65 -8.47 -5.02 -17.63
CA HIS A 65 -9.14 -4.66 -18.89
C HIS A 65 -8.14 -4.35 -20.03
N ARG A 66 -6.91 -3.97 -19.69
CA ARG A 66 -5.81 -3.73 -20.64
C ARG A 66 -4.82 -4.89 -20.76
N GLY A 67 -5.06 -6.01 -20.07
CA GLY A 67 -4.15 -7.15 -20.04
C GLY A 67 -2.81 -6.88 -19.34
N ALA A 68 -2.76 -5.89 -18.44
CA ALA A 68 -1.58 -5.51 -17.66
C ALA A 68 -1.73 -5.98 -16.20
N PHE A 69 -0.61 -6.21 -15.50
CA PHE A 69 -0.66 -6.65 -14.10
C PHE A 69 -1.05 -5.54 -13.13
N ALA A 70 -1.80 -5.89 -12.10
CA ALA A 70 -2.18 -5.06 -10.96
C ALA A 70 -1.45 -5.53 -9.70
N MET A 71 -0.39 -4.84 -9.29
CA MET A 71 0.40 -5.22 -8.11
C MET A 71 -0.12 -4.61 -6.81
N GLY A 72 -0.18 -5.40 -5.75
CA GLY A 72 -0.51 -4.98 -4.38
C GLY A 72 0.61 -4.21 -3.68
N GLY A 73 0.36 -3.75 -2.46
CA GLY A 73 1.25 -2.86 -1.73
C GLY A 73 2.32 -3.56 -0.88
N MET A 74 3.16 -2.75 -0.24
CA MET A 74 4.26 -3.20 0.61
C MET A 74 3.79 -3.66 2.00
N ALA A 75 4.30 -4.80 2.46
CA ALA A 75 4.34 -5.16 3.88
C ALA A 75 5.74 -4.86 4.45
N ALA A 76 5.83 -3.82 5.28
CA ALA A 76 7.09 -3.26 5.77
C ALA A 76 7.60 -3.88 7.09
N GLN A 77 6.89 -4.85 7.67
CA GLN A 77 7.21 -5.41 8.98
C GLN A 77 8.57 -6.11 8.98
N ILE A 78 9.40 -5.81 9.97
CA ILE A 78 10.67 -6.48 10.24
C ILE A 78 10.43 -7.44 11.43
N PRO A 79 10.51 -8.76 11.23
CA PRO A 79 10.33 -9.71 12.33
C PRO A 79 11.41 -9.58 13.39
N ASP A 80 11.01 -9.52 14.66
CA ASP A 80 11.90 -9.55 15.81
C ASP A 80 12.17 -11.00 16.21
N ARG A 81 13.33 -11.53 15.83
CA ARG A 81 13.74 -12.92 16.14
C ARG A 81 13.78 -13.23 17.65
N ARG A 82 13.81 -12.21 18.52
CA ARG A 82 13.85 -12.37 19.98
C ARG A 82 12.45 -12.35 20.60
N ASN A 83 11.42 -11.91 19.88
CA ASN A 83 10.08 -11.77 20.41
C ASN A 83 9.03 -12.44 19.48
N PRO A 84 8.76 -13.74 19.68
CA PRO A 84 7.81 -14.50 18.87
C PRO A 84 6.38 -13.93 18.89
N GLU A 85 5.93 -13.39 20.02
CA GLU A 85 4.56 -12.87 20.18
C GLU A 85 4.33 -11.61 19.32
N ILE A 86 5.33 -10.71 19.26
CA ILE A 86 5.28 -9.53 18.38
C ILE A 86 5.21 -9.97 16.90
N ASN A 87 5.94 -11.03 16.55
CA ASN A 87 5.93 -11.55 15.18
C ASN A 87 4.59 -12.16 14.80
N GLU A 88 3.93 -12.86 15.71
CA GLU A 88 2.64 -13.48 15.42
C GLU A 88 1.58 -12.42 15.08
N ALA A 89 1.49 -11.35 15.87
CA ALA A 89 0.57 -10.25 15.60
C ALA A 89 0.92 -9.52 14.28
N ALA A 90 2.21 -9.30 14.02
CA ALA A 90 2.68 -8.69 12.77
C ALA A 90 2.35 -9.57 11.56
N PHE A 91 2.64 -10.86 11.62
CA PHE A 91 2.35 -11.82 10.55
C PHE A 91 0.85 -12.01 10.32
N ALA A 92 0.04 -12.02 11.37
CA ALA A 92 -1.42 -12.06 11.24
C ALA A 92 -1.94 -10.85 10.46
N LYS A 93 -1.40 -9.65 10.75
CA LYS A 93 -1.75 -8.44 10.01
C LYS A 93 -1.29 -8.49 8.55
N VAL A 94 -0.06 -8.93 8.29
CA VAL A 94 0.46 -9.12 6.93
C VAL A 94 -0.42 -10.10 6.16
N ARG A 95 -0.75 -11.25 6.75
CA ARG A 95 -1.61 -12.27 6.14
C ARG A 95 -2.98 -11.69 5.77
N ALA A 96 -3.62 -10.97 6.69
CA ALA A 96 -4.92 -10.35 6.44
C ALA A 96 -4.87 -9.29 5.32
N ASP A 97 -3.80 -8.49 5.28
CA ASP A 97 -3.60 -7.49 4.22
C ASP A 97 -3.36 -8.15 2.86
N LYS A 98 -2.52 -9.20 2.78
CA LYS A 98 -2.26 -9.94 1.54
C LYS A 98 -3.47 -10.72 1.07
N GLU A 99 -4.26 -11.26 2.00
CA GLU A 99 -5.49 -11.99 1.68
C GLU A 99 -6.52 -11.09 1.04
N ARG A 100 -6.66 -9.85 1.54
CA ARG A 100 -7.48 -8.84 0.88
C ARG A 100 -6.97 -8.55 -0.54
N GLU A 101 -5.66 -8.34 -0.70
CA GLU A 101 -5.08 -8.03 -2.02
C GLU A 101 -5.34 -9.14 -3.04
N ALA A 102 -5.02 -10.39 -2.68
CA ALA A 102 -5.26 -11.55 -3.54
C ALA A 102 -6.75 -11.71 -3.86
N LYS A 103 -7.63 -11.60 -2.86
CA LYS A 103 -9.08 -11.68 -3.07
C LYS A 103 -9.65 -10.53 -3.89
N ASN A 104 -9.04 -9.34 -3.88
CA ASN A 104 -9.49 -8.23 -4.72
C ASN A 104 -9.08 -8.43 -6.18
N GLY A 105 -8.02 -9.18 -6.47
CA GLY A 105 -7.57 -9.43 -7.84
C GLY A 105 -6.16 -8.96 -8.13
N HIS A 106 -5.34 -8.60 -7.14
CA HIS A 106 -3.94 -8.29 -7.42
C HIS A 106 -3.18 -9.52 -7.93
N ASP A 107 -2.28 -9.32 -8.89
CA ASP A 107 -1.44 -10.40 -9.49
C ASP A 107 -0.20 -10.72 -8.66
N GLY A 108 0.05 -9.96 -7.61
CA GLY A 108 1.20 -10.13 -6.73
C GLY A 108 1.25 -9.04 -5.68
N THR A 109 2.28 -9.08 -4.84
CA THR A 109 2.41 -8.17 -3.70
C THR A 109 3.88 -7.92 -3.33
N TRP A 110 4.12 -6.92 -2.48
CA TRP A 110 5.46 -6.54 -2.02
C TRP A 110 5.69 -6.85 -0.53
N VAL A 111 6.91 -7.24 -0.21
CA VAL A 111 7.43 -7.42 1.16
C VAL A 111 8.81 -6.78 1.30
N ALA A 112 9.10 -6.19 2.46
CA ALA A 112 10.36 -5.48 2.71
C ALA A 112 11.43 -6.36 3.35
N HIS A 113 11.07 -7.56 3.79
CA HIS A 113 11.96 -8.46 4.52
C HIS A 113 11.81 -9.91 4.02
N PRO A 114 12.91 -10.68 3.83
CA PRO A 114 12.86 -12.05 3.34
C PRO A 114 11.96 -12.99 4.17
N ASP A 115 11.96 -12.82 5.50
CA ASP A 115 11.13 -13.63 6.41
C ASP A 115 9.61 -13.45 6.18
N LEU A 116 9.17 -12.42 5.44
CA LEU A 116 7.78 -12.24 5.04
C LEU A 116 7.41 -12.93 3.72
N VAL A 117 8.40 -13.38 2.93
CA VAL A 117 8.16 -14.05 1.65
C VAL A 117 7.28 -15.30 1.83
N PRO A 118 7.56 -16.23 2.77
CA PRO A 118 6.72 -17.41 2.96
C PRO A 118 5.27 -17.07 3.31
N VAL A 119 5.05 -16.03 4.12
CA VAL A 119 3.71 -15.58 4.54
C VAL A 119 2.93 -15.02 3.34
N ALA A 120 3.57 -14.22 2.49
CA ALA A 120 2.95 -13.68 1.29
C ALA A 120 2.68 -14.78 0.26
N MET A 121 3.64 -15.69 0.04
CA MET A 121 3.49 -16.83 -0.86
C MET A 121 2.34 -17.74 -0.44
N GLU A 122 2.24 -18.12 0.84
CA GLU A 122 1.15 -18.96 1.37
C GLU A 122 -0.24 -18.39 1.01
N VAL A 123 -0.40 -17.08 1.11
CA VAL A 123 -1.66 -16.39 0.80
C VAL A 123 -1.93 -16.38 -0.71
N PHE A 124 -0.94 -16.00 -1.52
CA PHE A 124 -1.13 -15.92 -2.97
C PHE A 124 -1.26 -17.31 -3.61
N ASP A 125 -0.51 -18.33 -3.16
CA ASP A 125 -0.68 -19.71 -3.61
C ASP A 125 -2.09 -20.24 -3.34
N LYS A 126 -2.71 -19.82 -2.22
CA LYS A 126 -4.06 -20.22 -1.84
C LYS A 126 -5.15 -19.53 -2.66
N TYR A 127 -5.03 -18.21 -2.88
CA TYR A 127 -6.10 -17.39 -3.49
C TYR A 127 -5.87 -17.08 -4.97
N MET A 128 -4.66 -17.26 -5.47
CA MET A 128 -4.22 -17.10 -6.87
C MET A 128 -3.44 -18.36 -7.30
N PRO A 129 -4.12 -19.51 -7.51
CA PRO A 129 -3.46 -20.75 -7.91
C PRO A 129 -2.96 -20.73 -9.37
N ALA A 130 -3.46 -19.79 -10.19
CA ALA A 130 -2.95 -19.52 -11.52
C ALA A 130 -1.70 -18.61 -11.45
N PRO A 131 -0.90 -18.48 -12.52
CA PRO A 131 0.28 -17.61 -12.52
C PRO A 131 -0.02 -16.11 -12.25
N ASN A 132 -1.26 -15.68 -12.46
CA ASN A 132 -1.78 -14.32 -12.26
C ASN A 132 -3.33 -14.35 -12.23
N GLN A 133 -3.98 -13.20 -12.10
CA GLN A 133 -5.44 -13.02 -12.06
C GLN A 133 -5.94 -12.10 -13.18
N LEU A 134 -5.26 -12.03 -14.33
CA LEU A 134 -5.64 -11.16 -15.46
C LEU A 134 -7.06 -11.41 -15.99
N ASP A 135 -7.60 -12.60 -15.77
CA ASP A 135 -8.98 -13.00 -16.12
C ASP A 135 -10.04 -12.38 -15.21
N LYS A 136 -9.64 -11.82 -14.05
CA LYS A 136 -10.54 -11.18 -13.10
C LYS A 136 -10.80 -9.73 -13.46
N LEU A 137 -11.67 -9.49 -14.43
CA LEU A 137 -11.90 -8.17 -15.03
C LEU A 137 -12.54 -7.11 -14.10
N ARG A 138 -13.12 -7.52 -12.95
CA ARG A 138 -13.80 -6.62 -11.98
C ARG A 138 -14.84 -5.72 -12.65
N GLU A 139 -15.69 -6.28 -13.52
CA GLU A 139 -16.71 -5.51 -14.25
C GLU A 139 -17.71 -4.82 -13.31
N GLU A 140 -17.97 -5.43 -12.16
CA GLU A 140 -18.86 -4.93 -11.11
C GLU A 140 -18.35 -3.69 -10.36
N VAL A 141 -17.06 -3.37 -10.49
CA VAL A 141 -16.45 -2.22 -9.81
C VAL A 141 -16.79 -0.94 -10.55
N GLU A 142 -17.55 -0.06 -9.91
CA GLU A 142 -17.80 1.30 -10.39
C GLU A 142 -17.24 2.31 -9.39
N VAL A 143 -16.14 2.96 -9.77
CA VAL A 143 -15.45 3.94 -8.91
C VAL A 143 -15.65 5.33 -9.50
N SER A 144 -16.28 6.21 -8.72
CA SER A 144 -16.45 7.62 -9.09
C SER A 144 -15.28 8.48 -8.62
N GLN A 145 -15.22 9.71 -9.12
CA GLN A 145 -14.29 10.72 -8.59
C GLN A 145 -14.50 10.98 -7.10
N GLN A 146 -15.75 10.92 -6.61
CA GLN A 146 -16.05 11.15 -5.20
C GLN A 146 -15.49 10.05 -4.31
N ASP A 147 -15.54 8.79 -4.77
CA ASP A 147 -14.94 7.66 -4.06
C ASP A 147 -13.43 7.81 -3.93
N MET A 148 -12.77 8.24 -5.02
CA MET A 148 -11.32 8.55 -5.08
C MET A 148 -10.91 9.76 -4.21
N LEU A 149 -11.87 10.51 -3.68
CA LEU A 149 -11.64 11.67 -2.82
C LEU A 149 -12.21 11.48 -1.39
N ARG A 150 -12.83 10.34 -1.10
CA ARG A 150 -13.44 10.06 0.20
C ARG A 150 -12.37 9.95 1.28
N VAL A 151 -12.39 10.86 2.24
CA VAL A 151 -11.44 10.91 3.36
C VAL A 151 -11.67 9.76 4.34
N HIS A 152 -10.59 9.18 4.87
CA HIS A 152 -10.65 8.21 5.97
C HIS A 152 -11.20 8.85 7.25
N GLU A 153 -12.12 8.16 7.90
CA GLU A 153 -12.55 8.51 9.26
C GLU A 153 -11.48 8.11 10.28
N GLY A 154 -11.28 8.96 11.29
CA GLY A 154 -10.32 8.70 12.35
C GLY A 154 -10.03 9.92 13.20
N THR A 155 -9.03 9.79 14.07
CA THR A 155 -8.59 10.84 14.99
C THR A 155 -7.25 11.42 14.58
N ARG A 156 -7.01 12.68 14.97
CA ARG A 156 -5.70 13.34 14.90
C ARG A 156 -5.18 13.50 16.32
N THR A 157 -4.09 12.82 16.66
CA THR A 157 -3.63 12.75 18.04
C THR A 157 -2.25 13.37 18.23
N VAL A 158 -1.98 13.88 19.43
CA VAL A 158 -0.64 14.34 19.81
C VAL A 158 0.37 13.20 19.73
N GLN A 159 -0.03 11.98 20.04
CA GLN A 159 0.84 10.81 19.92
C GLN A 159 1.21 10.54 18.46
N GLY A 160 0.24 10.53 17.54
CA GLY A 160 0.49 10.38 16.10
C GLY A 160 1.42 11.46 15.55
N LEU A 161 1.26 12.72 15.98
CA LEU A 161 2.19 13.79 15.64
C LEU A 161 3.61 13.53 16.16
N ARG A 162 3.76 13.12 17.42
CA ARG A 162 5.09 12.77 17.99
C ARG A 162 5.72 11.60 17.26
N ASP A 163 4.94 10.61 16.83
CA ASP A 163 5.42 9.45 16.08
C ASP A 163 5.93 9.87 14.70
N ASN A 164 5.19 10.72 14.00
CA ASN A 164 5.62 11.29 12.71
C ASN A 164 6.93 12.06 12.84
N ILE A 165 7.07 12.93 13.85
CA ILE A 165 8.31 13.69 14.07
C ILE A 165 9.48 12.73 14.33
N ARG A 166 9.31 11.72 15.20
CA ARG A 166 10.40 10.78 15.52
C ARG A 166 10.83 9.97 14.30
N VAL A 167 9.88 9.46 13.52
CA VAL A 167 10.20 8.67 12.32
C VAL A 167 10.84 9.55 11.24
N GLY A 168 10.26 10.71 10.94
CA GLY A 168 10.78 11.61 9.91
C GLY A 168 12.20 12.09 10.22
N VAL A 169 12.49 12.51 11.46
CA VAL A 169 13.83 12.96 11.85
C VAL A 169 14.86 11.82 11.78
N GLN A 170 14.53 10.64 12.29
CA GLN A 170 15.45 9.48 12.24
C GLN A 170 15.71 8.99 10.82
N TYR A 171 14.67 9.00 9.97
CA TYR A 171 14.83 8.65 8.56
C TYR A 171 15.76 9.63 7.84
N ILE A 172 15.52 10.95 7.98
CA ILE A 172 16.33 11.98 7.32
C ILE A 172 17.79 11.93 7.80
N GLU A 173 18.02 11.70 9.10
CA GLU A 173 19.37 11.53 9.66
C GLU A 173 20.12 10.36 9.00
N ALA A 174 19.47 9.20 8.89
CA ALA A 174 20.06 8.02 8.25
C ALA A 174 20.27 8.22 6.75
N TRP A 175 19.32 8.87 6.08
CA TRP A 175 19.39 9.18 4.64
C TRP A 175 20.57 10.09 4.33
N LEU A 176 20.78 11.16 5.11
CA LEU A 176 21.93 12.06 4.98
C LEU A 176 23.27 11.37 5.23
N ARG A 177 23.27 10.21 5.91
CA ARG A 177 24.43 9.33 6.12
C ARG A 177 24.58 8.24 5.05
N GLY A 178 23.80 8.30 3.97
CA GLY A 178 23.86 7.37 2.84
C GLY A 178 23.05 6.09 3.02
N ARG A 179 22.08 6.06 3.94
CA ARG A 179 21.18 4.90 4.15
C ARG A 179 19.74 5.25 3.81
N GLY A 180 19.24 4.75 2.68
CA GLY A 180 17.88 5.02 2.20
C GLY A 180 16.80 4.02 2.66
N ALA A 181 17.20 2.86 3.18
CA ALA A 181 16.32 1.86 3.78
C ALA A 181 16.67 1.72 5.26
N VAL A 182 15.74 2.08 6.15
CA VAL A 182 16.05 2.34 7.56
C VAL A 182 15.11 1.55 8.47
N PRO A 183 15.64 0.62 9.30
CA PRO A 183 14.81 -0.09 10.27
C PRO A 183 14.45 0.83 11.45
N LEU A 184 13.17 1.18 11.58
CA LEU A 184 12.64 1.99 12.68
C LEU A 184 11.41 1.31 13.28
N TYR A 185 11.41 1.08 14.60
CA TYR A 185 10.26 0.52 15.32
C TYR A 185 9.67 -0.76 14.68
N ASN A 186 10.55 -1.68 14.26
CA ASN A 186 10.22 -2.94 13.58
C ASN A 186 9.53 -2.76 12.21
N LEU A 187 9.72 -1.62 11.56
CA LEU A 187 9.32 -1.36 10.18
C LEU A 187 10.55 -1.00 9.35
N MET A 188 10.58 -1.46 8.11
CA MET A 188 11.56 -1.01 7.12
C MET A 188 11.01 0.25 6.45
N GLU A 189 11.61 1.40 6.77
CA GLU A 189 11.17 2.70 6.30
C GLU A 189 12.00 3.17 5.10
N ASP A 190 11.34 3.83 4.16
CA ASP A 190 11.92 4.54 3.02
C ASP A 190 11.50 6.02 3.02
N ALA A 191 11.82 6.74 1.95
CA ALA A 191 11.61 8.17 1.87
C ALA A 191 10.13 8.57 1.87
N ALA A 192 9.22 7.67 1.46
CA ALA A 192 7.80 7.95 1.46
C ALA A 192 7.22 7.99 2.88
N THR A 193 7.88 7.34 3.86
CA THR A 193 7.44 7.40 5.25
C THR A 193 7.79 8.73 5.95
N ALA A 194 8.86 9.41 5.53
CA ALA A 194 9.39 10.61 6.18
C ALA A 194 8.62 11.90 5.84
#